data_AF-A0A9D8CCF8-F1
#
_entry.id   AF-A0A9D8CCF8-F1
#
_cell.length_a   1.000
_cell.length_b   1.000
_cell.length_c   1.000
_cell.angle_alpha   90.00
_cell.angle_beta   90.00
_cell.angle_gamma   90.00
#
_symmetry.space_group_name_H-M   'P 1'
#
loop_
_entity.id
_entity.type
_entity.pdbx_description
1 polymer ?
#
loop_
_entity_poly.entity_id
_entity_poly.type
_entity_poly.pdbx_seq_one_letter_code
_entity_poly.pdbx_strand_id
1 'polypeptide(L)'
;MSGGAGLFERTREGLRRAVRGVTQAARAAWGGGFDPALPEADRDRLERRIAECLAGRGGEVSARQRAAELAAIYGGLGAEGRERFFDLLARRFGPDRAAIDAA
;
A
#
# COMPACT_ATOMS: atom_id res chain seq x y z
N MET A 1 28.95 -9.01 -27.19
CA MET A 1 28.94 -8.42 -25.83
C MET A 1 27.49 -8.06 -25.46
N SER A 2 26.75 -8.94 -24.79
CA SER A 2 25.34 -8.69 -24.36
C SER A 2 25.15 -9.11 -22.90
N GLY A 3 25.97 -8.53 -21.99
CA GLY A 3 25.97 -8.87 -20.57
C GLY A 3 24.98 -8.05 -19.72
N GLY A 4 24.56 -6.88 -20.20
CA GLY A 4 23.72 -5.94 -19.44
C GLY A 4 22.23 -6.32 -19.41
N ALA A 5 21.65 -6.66 -20.56
CA ALA A 5 20.21 -6.95 -20.67
C ALA A 5 19.79 -8.18 -19.84
N GLY A 6 20.62 -9.22 -19.78
CA GLY A 6 20.32 -10.44 -19.01
C GLY A 6 20.40 -10.27 -17.49
N LEU A 7 21.19 -9.32 -16.99
CA LEU A 7 21.21 -8.99 -15.55
C LEU A 7 19.97 -8.17 -15.17
N PHE A 8 19.63 -7.15 -15.97
CA PHE A 8 18.44 -6.33 -15.73
C PHE A 8 17.14 -7.13 -15.76
N GLU A 9 16.98 -8.05 -16.71
CA GLU A 9 15.78 -8.89 -16.80
C GLU A 9 15.64 -9.81 -15.57
N ARG A 10 16.76 -10.40 -15.10
CA ARG A 10 16.78 -11.22 -13.88
C ARG A 10 16.48 -10.43 -12.62
N THR A 11 17.05 -9.23 -12.48
CA THR A 11 16.77 -8.33 -11.36
C THR A 11 15.31 -7.87 -11.37
N ARG A 12 14.76 -7.56 -12.55
CA ARG A 12 13.34 -7.19 -12.74
C ARG A 12 12.41 -8.34 -12.39
N GLU A 13 12.72 -9.56 -12.79
CA GLU A 13 11.94 -10.75 -12.40
C GLU A 13 12.03 -11.05 -10.91
N GLY A 14 13.21 -10.88 -10.30
CA GLY A 14 13.38 -10.98 -8.85
C GLY A 14 12.51 -9.97 -8.11
N LEU A 15 12.52 -8.72 -8.55
CA LEU A 15 11.69 -7.65 -7.98
C LEU A 15 10.20 -7.96 -8.15
N ARG A 16 9.76 -8.39 -9.34
CA ARG A 16 8.37 -8.77 -9.61
C ARG A 16 7.91 -9.91 -8.71
N ARG A 17 8.74 -10.94 -8.50
CA ARG A 17 8.42 -12.03 -7.57
C ARG A 17 8.32 -11.54 -6.13
N ALA A 18 9.27 -10.71 -5.69
CA ALA A 18 9.23 -10.13 -4.36
C ALA A 18 7.96 -9.29 -4.14
N VAL A 19 7.61 -8.42 -5.10
CA VAL A 19 6.38 -7.63 -5.07
C VAL A 19 5.14 -8.52 -5.03
N ARG A 20 5.06 -9.57 -5.87
CA ARG A 20 3.95 -10.54 -5.81
C ARG A 20 3.85 -11.23 -4.45
N GLY A 21 4.97 -11.65 -3.87
CA GLY A 21 5.01 -12.24 -2.53
C GLY A 21 4.45 -11.30 -1.46
N VAL A 22 4.85 -10.03 -1.47
CA VAL A 22 4.30 -9.00 -0.57
C VAL A 22 2.80 -8.80 -0.81
N THR A 23 2.35 -8.74 -2.07
CA THR A 23 0.91 -8.59 -2.37
C THR A 23 0.10 -9.80 -1.88
N GLN A 24 0.64 -11.01 -1.94
CA GLN A 24 -0.07 -12.21 -1.48
C GLN A 24 -0.15 -12.25 0.05
N ALA A 25 0.94 -11.91 0.74
CA ALA A 25 0.96 -11.76 2.20
C ALA A 25 0.00 -10.67 2.68
N ALA A 26 0.01 -9.51 2.01
CA ALA A 26 -0.91 -8.41 2.29
C ALA A 26 -2.38 -8.84 2.13
N ARG A 27 -2.72 -9.53 1.03
CA ARG A 27 -4.08 -10.07 0.82
C ARG A 27 -4.50 -11.00 1.95
N ALA A 28 -3.62 -11.91 2.38
CA ALA A 28 -3.93 -12.83 3.48
C ALA A 28 -4.16 -12.08 4.80
N ALA A 29 -3.31 -11.12 5.14
CA ALA A 29 -3.44 -10.33 6.36
C ALA A 29 -4.67 -9.39 6.33
N TRP A 30 -5.08 -8.91 5.15
CA TRP A 30 -6.10 -7.88 5.00
C TRP A 30 -7.48 -8.43 4.65
N GLY A 31 -7.58 -9.75 4.40
CA GLY A 31 -8.85 -10.46 4.17
C GLY A 31 -9.26 -10.55 2.70
N GLY A 32 -8.33 -10.41 1.77
CA GLY A 32 -8.57 -10.52 0.32
C GLY A 32 -7.84 -9.47 -0.51
N GLY A 33 -8.04 -9.53 -1.83
CA GLY A 33 -7.63 -8.48 -2.77
C GLY A 33 -8.46 -7.21 -2.64
N PHE A 34 -7.94 -6.11 -3.17
CA PHE A 34 -8.72 -4.92 -3.48
C PHE A 34 -8.99 -4.92 -4.98
N ASP A 35 -10.19 -4.50 -5.36
CA ASP A 35 -10.55 -4.23 -6.73
C ASP A 35 -9.66 -3.10 -7.28
N PRO A 36 -9.13 -3.21 -8.52
CA PRO A 36 -8.26 -2.20 -9.11
C PRO A 36 -8.88 -0.79 -9.20
N ALA A 37 -10.21 -0.68 -9.26
CA ALA A 37 -10.93 0.60 -9.28
C ALA A 37 -11.22 1.16 -7.88
N LEU A 38 -10.99 0.37 -6.82
CA LEU A 38 -11.22 0.75 -5.42
C LEU A 38 -12.62 1.36 -5.18
N PRO A 39 -13.72 0.61 -5.38
CA PRO A 39 -15.07 1.07 -5.09
C PRO A 39 -15.27 1.30 -3.57
N GLU A 40 -16.36 1.96 -3.19
CA GLU A 40 -16.57 2.45 -1.82
C GLU A 40 -16.43 1.35 -0.74
N ALA A 41 -16.97 0.15 -0.96
CA ALA A 41 -16.83 -0.96 0.01
C ALA A 41 -15.37 -1.39 0.23
N ASP A 42 -14.54 -1.30 -0.80
CA ASP A 42 -13.11 -1.58 -0.74
C ASP A 42 -12.35 -0.40 -0.13
N ARG A 43 -12.79 0.84 -0.38
CA ARG A 43 -12.28 2.05 0.25
C ARG A 43 -12.50 2.04 1.76
N ASP A 44 -13.70 1.72 2.23
CA ASP A 44 -14.03 1.64 3.66
C ASP A 44 -13.19 0.58 4.37
N ARG A 45 -13.02 -0.58 3.71
CA ARG A 45 -12.14 -1.63 4.23
C ARG A 45 -10.70 -1.15 4.33
N LEU A 46 -10.21 -0.45 3.32
CA LEU A 46 -8.86 0.13 3.30
C LEU A 46 -8.67 1.18 4.40
N GLU A 47 -9.64 2.08 4.58
CA GLU A 47 -9.61 3.11 5.64
C GLU A 47 -9.44 2.49 7.02
N ARG A 48 -10.28 1.50 7.36
CA ARG A 48 -10.20 0.81 8.65
C ARG A 48 -8.84 0.13 8.86
N ARG A 49 -8.29 -0.51 7.82
CA ARG A 49 -6.97 -1.15 7.92
C ARG A 49 -5.85 -0.15 8.13
N ILE A 50 -5.88 0.99 7.44
CA ILE A 50 -4.90 2.07 7.65
C ILE A 50 -5.00 2.61 9.08
N ALA A 51 -6.22 2.83 9.59
CA ALA A 51 -6.42 3.26 10.97
C ALA A 51 -5.88 2.24 12.00
N GLU A 52 -6.15 0.95 11.79
CA GLU A 52 -5.57 -0.15 12.60
C GLU A 52 -4.04 -0.16 12.53
N CYS A 53 -3.47 0.12 11.36
CA CYS A 53 -2.02 0.23 11.16
C CYS A 53 -1.43 1.42 11.92
N LEU A 54 -2.09 2.57 11.92
CA LEU A 54 -1.61 3.78 12.60
C LEU A 54 -1.79 3.72 14.12
N ALA A 55 -2.79 2.98 14.61
CA ALA A 55 -3.02 2.75 16.04
C ALA A 55 -1.89 1.97 16.77
N GLY A 56 -0.85 1.53 16.05
CA GLY A 56 0.45 1.25 16.68
C GLY A 56 0.53 -0.01 17.56
N ARG A 57 -0.30 -1.04 17.33
CA ARG A 57 -0.11 -2.33 18.02
C ARG A 57 1.01 -3.13 17.36
N GLY A 58 2.16 -3.22 18.03
CA GLY A 58 3.38 -3.92 17.56
C GLY A 58 4.39 -2.93 17.00
N GLY A 59 5.61 -2.93 17.53
CA GLY A 59 6.66 -1.93 17.29
C GLY A 59 7.18 -1.81 15.84
N GLU A 60 8.39 -1.26 15.67
CA GLU A 60 8.93 -0.81 14.38
C GLU A 60 8.86 -1.85 13.24
N VAL A 61 9.09 -3.13 13.54
CA VAL A 61 9.04 -4.23 12.56
C VAL A 61 7.64 -4.39 11.98
N SER A 62 6.62 -4.31 12.82
CA SER A 62 5.23 -4.42 12.38
C SER A 62 4.79 -3.17 11.61
N ALA A 63 5.32 -1.99 11.93
CA ALA A 63 5.09 -0.76 11.15
C ALA A 63 5.68 -0.87 9.72
N ARG A 64 6.90 -1.41 9.60
CA ARG A 64 7.55 -1.63 8.30
C ARG A 64 6.78 -2.62 7.43
N GLN A 65 6.28 -3.70 8.01
CA GLN A 65 5.49 -4.68 7.27
C GLN A 65 4.18 -4.07 6.74
N ARG A 66 3.47 -3.31 7.58
CA ARG A 66 2.23 -2.59 7.19
C ARG A 66 2.46 -1.60 6.05
N ALA A 67 3.58 -0.88 6.05
CA ALA A 67 3.95 0.01 4.94
C ALA A 67 4.18 -0.77 3.62
N ALA A 68 4.84 -1.92 3.68
CA ALA A 68 5.05 -2.78 2.52
C ALA A 68 3.72 -3.35 1.99
N GLU A 69 2.80 -3.72 2.87
CA GLU A 69 1.45 -4.19 2.51
C GLU A 69 0.64 -3.08 1.82
N LEU A 70 0.70 -1.84 2.33
CA LEU A 70 0.04 -0.69 1.70
C LEU A 70 0.60 -0.40 0.30
N ALA A 71 1.93 -0.44 0.14
CA ALA A 71 2.58 -0.25 -1.15
C ALA A 71 2.20 -1.33 -2.16
N ALA A 72 2.03 -2.57 -1.71
CA ALA A 72 1.57 -3.67 -2.54
C ALA A 72 0.12 -3.50 -3.01
N ILE A 73 -0.77 -2.98 -2.16
CA ILE A 73 -2.15 -2.64 -2.54
C ILE A 73 -2.14 -1.57 -3.63
N TYR A 74 -1.46 -0.45 -3.38
CA TYR A 74 -1.33 0.64 -4.35
C TYR A 74 -0.78 0.15 -5.71
N GLY A 75 0.21 -0.74 -5.68
CA GLY A 75 0.79 -1.35 -6.88
C GLY A 75 -0.21 -2.18 -7.70
N GLY A 76 -1.26 -2.72 -7.08
CA GLY A 76 -2.34 -3.45 -7.73
C GLY A 76 -3.48 -2.59 -8.26
N LEU A 77 -3.53 -1.30 -7.90
CA LEU A 77 -4.59 -0.38 -8.33
C LEU A 77 -4.35 0.14 -9.75
N GLY A 78 -5.47 0.34 -10.48
CA GLY A 78 -5.51 1.09 -11.74
C GLY A 78 -5.48 2.60 -11.50
N ALA A 79 -5.53 3.41 -12.57
CA ALA A 79 -5.44 4.87 -12.47
C ALA A 79 -6.52 5.47 -11.55
N GLU A 80 -7.78 5.11 -11.78
CA GLU A 80 -8.93 5.55 -10.96
C GLU A 80 -8.79 5.12 -9.49
N GLY A 81 -8.41 3.86 -9.24
CA GLY A 81 -8.19 3.38 -7.87
C GLY A 81 -7.07 4.11 -7.14
N ARG A 82 -6.00 4.51 -7.85
CA ARG A 82 -4.90 5.30 -7.27
C ARG A 82 -5.33 6.71 -6.89
N GLU A 83 -6.16 7.35 -7.70
CA GLU A 83 -6.73 8.67 -7.34
C GLU A 83 -7.58 8.57 -6.07
N ARG A 84 -8.48 7.57 -6.02
CA ARG A 84 -9.31 7.31 -4.83
C ARG A 84 -8.48 6.98 -3.59
N PHE A 85 -7.39 6.24 -3.77
CA PHE A 85 -6.45 5.92 -2.69
C PHE A 85 -5.83 7.19 -2.09
N PHE A 86 -5.35 8.13 -2.92
CA PHE A 86 -4.78 9.38 -2.42
C PHE A 86 -5.84 10.33 -1.85
N ASP A 87 -7.04 10.38 -2.43
CA ASP A 87 -8.17 11.14 -1.85
C ASP A 87 -8.52 10.63 -0.44
N LEU A 88 -8.57 9.31 -0.24
CA LEU A 88 -8.74 8.71 1.08
C LEU A 88 -7.64 9.16 2.06
N LEU A 89 -6.37 9.04 1.68
CA LEU A 89 -5.25 9.46 2.53
C LEU A 89 -5.33 10.94 2.90
N ALA A 90 -5.56 11.81 1.91
CA ALA A 90 -5.60 13.24 2.13
C ALA A 90 -6.75 13.67 3.05
N ARG A 91 -7.93 13.05 2.93
CA ARG A 91 -9.12 13.43 3.71
C ARG A 91 -9.13 12.86 5.11
N ARG A 92 -8.59 11.65 5.32
CA ARG A 92 -8.73 10.92 6.58
C ARG A 92 -7.47 10.87 7.41
N PHE A 93 -6.32 10.96 6.77
CA PHE A 93 -5.00 10.81 7.39
C PHE A 93 -4.07 11.99 7.06
N GLY A 94 -4.62 13.07 6.50
CA GLY A 94 -3.92 14.32 6.31
C GLY A 94 -3.57 14.99 7.66
N PRO A 95 -2.65 15.96 7.63
CA PRO A 95 -2.30 16.72 8.83
C PRO A 95 -3.50 17.49 9.38
N ASP A 96 -3.64 17.54 10.70
CA ASP A 96 -4.58 18.42 11.38
C ASP A 96 -4.08 19.86 11.25
N ARG A 97 -4.64 20.58 10.28
CA ARG A 97 -4.25 21.97 9.99
C ARG A 97 -4.53 22.90 11.16
N ALA A 98 -5.59 22.66 11.93
CA ALA A 98 -5.92 23.51 13.07
C ALA A 98 -4.90 23.34 14.19
N ALA A 99 -4.42 22.12 14.42
CA ALA A 99 -3.34 21.86 15.37
C ALA A 99 -2.00 22.48 14.92
N ILE A 100 -1.73 22.48 13.60
CA ILE A 100 -0.53 23.12 13.03
C ILE A 100 -0.58 24.64 13.16
N ASP A 101 -1.72 25.26 12.83
CA ASP A 101 -1.88 26.71 12.86
C ASP A 101 -1.86 27.30 14.30
N ALA A 102 -2.05 26.44 15.32
CA ALA A 102 -2.02 26.82 16.73
C ALA A 102 -0.65 26.63 17.42
N ALA A 103 0.36 26.12 16.72
CA ALA A 103 1.72 25.85 17.22
C ALA A 103 2.70 26.98 16.89
#